data_AF-A0A6B2TNR3-F1
#
_entry.id   AF-A0A6B2TNR3-F1
#
_cell.length_a   1.000
_cell.length_b   1.000
_cell.length_c   1.000
_cell.angle_alpha   90.00
_cell.angle_beta   90.00
_cell.angle_gamma   90.00
#
_symmetry.space_group_name_H-M   'P 1'
#
loop_
_entity.id
_entity.type
_entity.pdbx_description
1 polymer ?
#
loop_
_entity_poly.entity_id
_entity_poly.type
_entity_poly.pdbx_seq_one_letter_code
_entity_poly.pdbx_strand_id
1 'polypeptide(L)'
;DADPLAQRAAVETMVGLGARRVELVDTLIAAAVGCGLPVERPEATMILVCGAATTQVAVLSLGSIVTAERIPVGGEAIDNAIVQHLRHHHELMLPSQSVRPLQLALRGNGLTPQGPESTEIHGRDVATGLARSVQVDTAAVRDAIHTPLTAVLDGIGKVLRDCPPDLVADLADRGIMMVGGSALLPGLDQMLRDATGMPVHIAERPDVCAVLGLGAMLEGKIQPLALAPLSG
;
A
#
# COMPACT_ATOMS: atom_id res chain seq x y z
N ASP A 1 5.30 6.83 11.45
CA ASP A 1 5.16 8.24 11.92
C ASP A 1 3.76 8.84 11.78
N ALA A 2 2.98 8.78 12.86
CA ALA A 2 1.96 9.79 13.13
C ALA A 2 2.65 11.06 13.69
N ASP A 3 2.04 12.23 13.52
CA ASP A 3 2.47 13.48 14.18
C ASP A 3 2.78 13.20 15.68
N PRO A 4 3.90 13.69 16.26
CA PRO A 4 4.18 13.55 17.69
C PRO A 4 2.99 13.88 18.60
N LEU A 5 2.16 14.84 18.19
CA LEU A 5 0.90 15.15 18.89
C LEU A 5 -0.09 13.98 18.85
N ALA A 6 -0.28 13.36 17.69
CA ALA A 6 -1.17 12.22 17.51
C ALA A 6 -0.65 10.98 18.26
N GLN A 7 0.67 10.74 18.26
CA GLN A 7 1.27 9.65 19.04
C GLN A 7 1.02 9.84 20.54
N ARG A 8 1.24 11.06 21.04
CA ARG A 8 0.99 11.40 22.44
C ARG A 8 -0.48 11.28 22.81
N ALA A 9 -1.38 11.79 21.96
CA ALA A 9 -2.83 11.68 22.17
C ALA A 9 -3.30 10.21 22.22
N ALA A 10 -2.75 9.35 21.36
CA ALA A 10 -3.04 7.92 21.38
C ALA A 10 -2.58 7.26 22.69
N VAL A 11 -1.36 7.55 23.15
CA VAL A 11 -0.84 7.04 24.43
C VAL A 11 -1.67 7.52 25.61
N GLU A 12 -1.97 8.83 25.69
CA GLU A 12 -2.78 9.41 26.75
C GLU A 12 -4.19 8.83 26.79
N THR A 13 -4.79 8.58 25.62
CA THR A 13 -6.10 7.92 25.52
C THR A 13 -6.05 6.50 26.06
N MET A 14 -5.06 5.70 25.65
CA MET A 14 -4.92 4.31 26.11
C MET A 14 -4.65 4.23 27.62
N VAL A 15 -3.79 5.11 28.15
CA VAL A 15 -3.55 5.22 29.60
C VAL A 15 -4.81 5.64 30.34
N GLY A 16 -5.56 6.62 29.81
CA GLY A 16 -6.84 7.07 30.38
C GLY A 16 -7.91 5.98 30.41
N LEU A 17 -7.86 5.01 29.48
CA LEU A 17 -8.69 3.81 29.45
C LEU A 17 -8.20 2.69 30.38
N GLY A 18 -7.11 2.91 31.14
CA GLY A 18 -6.59 1.98 32.14
C GLY A 18 -5.44 1.08 31.67
N ALA A 19 -4.85 1.33 30.49
CA ALA A 19 -3.65 0.62 30.06
C ALA A 19 -2.47 0.94 30.98
N ARG A 20 -1.84 -0.09 31.55
CA ARG A 20 -0.67 0.06 32.44
C ARG A 20 0.62 0.36 31.69
N ARG A 21 0.73 -0.12 30.45
CA ARG A 21 1.88 0.04 29.57
C ARG A 21 1.36 0.19 28.15
N VAL A 22 1.85 1.21 27.45
CA VAL A 22 1.50 1.48 26.04
C VAL A 22 2.82 1.62 25.30
N GLU A 23 2.96 0.85 24.23
CA GLU A 23 4.12 0.89 23.35
C GLU A 23 3.65 1.15 21.94
N LEU A 24 4.38 2.02 21.24
CA LEU A 24 4.13 2.30 19.84
C LEU A 24 5.13 1.52 19.01
N VAL A 25 4.63 0.97 17.90
CA VAL A 25 5.44 0.22 16.93
C VAL A 25 5.20 0.85 15.57
N ASP A 26 6.26 0.96 14.77
CA ASP A 26 6.10 1.45 13.40
C ASP A 26 5.28 0.46 12.57
N THR A 27 4.33 1.00 11.80
CA THR A 27 3.42 0.20 10.96
C THR A 27 4.16 -0.62 9.92
N LEU A 28 5.28 -0.13 9.38
CA LEU A 28 6.09 -0.85 8.39
C LEU A 28 6.70 -2.11 9.01
N ILE A 29 7.28 -1.99 10.21
CA ILE A 29 7.88 -3.12 10.92
C ILE A 29 6.79 -4.13 11.33
N ALA A 30 5.69 -3.65 11.90
CA ALA A 30 4.57 -4.52 12.26
C ALA A 30 4.01 -5.27 11.04
N ALA A 31 3.81 -4.58 9.92
CA ALA A 31 3.30 -5.22 8.71
C ALA A 31 4.29 -6.23 8.13
N ALA A 32 5.59 -5.92 8.14
CA ALA A 32 6.64 -6.81 7.67
C ALA A 32 6.72 -8.10 8.50
N VAL A 33 6.63 -7.98 9.83
CA VAL A 33 6.51 -9.16 10.71
C VAL A 33 5.25 -9.97 10.37
N GLY A 34 4.11 -9.31 10.21
CA GLY A 34 2.84 -9.99 9.97
C GLY A 34 2.69 -10.64 8.60
N CYS A 35 3.48 -10.25 7.60
CA CYS A 35 3.58 -10.97 6.32
C CYS A 35 4.76 -11.97 6.28
N GLY A 36 5.48 -12.15 7.38
CA GLY A 36 6.55 -13.13 7.50
C GLY A 36 7.87 -12.73 6.82
N LEU A 37 8.10 -11.44 6.58
CA LEU A 37 9.40 -10.99 6.11
C LEU A 37 10.47 -11.24 7.19
N PRO A 38 11.68 -11.66 6.80
CA PRO A 38 12.78 -11.92 7.73
C PRO A 38 13.44 -10.62 8.21
N VAL A 39 12.67 -9.75 8.88
CA VAL A 39 13.11 -8.38 9.25
C VAL A 39 14.32 -8.34 10.16
N GLU A 40 14.58 -9.40 10.94
CA GLU A 40 15.73 -9.53 11.84
C GLU A 40 17.03 -9.90 11.10
N ARG A 41 16.95 -10.31 9.84
CA ARG A 41 18.14 -10.71 9.08
C ARG A 41 18.93 -9.49 8.58
N PRO A 42 20.24 -9.65 8.34
CA PRO A 42 21.06 -8.59 7.75
C PRO A 42 20.66 -8.26 6.32
N GLU A 43 20.11 -9.22 5.58
CA GLU A 43 19.73 -8.98 4.19
C GLU A 43 18.55 -8.03 4.09
N ALA A 44 18.62 -7.10 3.15
CA ALA A 44 17.58 -6.10 2.95
C ALA A 44 16.26 -6.74 2.46
N THR A 45 15.15 -6.19 2.93
CA THR A 45 13.81 -6.49 2.40
C THR A 45 13.06 -5.20 2.16
N MET A 46 12.33 -5.10 1.05
CA MET A 46 11.49 -3.94 0.76
C MET A 46 10.02 -4.27 1.02
N ILE A 47 9.34 -3.40 1.74
CA ILE A 47 7.90 -3.48 1.99
C ILE A 47 7.19 -2.23 1.47
N LEU A 48 6.02 -2.43 0.87
CA LEU A 48 5.09 -1.40 0.42
C LEU A 48 3.75 -1.57 1.14
N VAL A 49 3.45 -0.68 2.09
CA VAL A 49 2.18 -0.65 2.81
C VAL A 49 1.21 0.29 2.08
N CYS A 50 0.27 -0.28 1.34
CA CYS A 50 -0.74 0.43 0.56
C CYS A 50 -2.01 0.67 1.40
N GLY A 51 -2.14 1.88 1.95
CA GLY A 51 -3.32 2.31 2.71
C GLY A 51 -4.42 2.96 1.85
N ALA A 52 -5.43 3.50 2.53
CA ALA A 52 -6.52 4.23 1.87
C ALA A 52 -6.06 5.61 1.36
N ALA A 53 -5.47 6.44 2.24
CA ALA A 53 -5.01 7.77 1.88
C ALA A 53 -3.52 7.84 1.52
N THR A 54 -2.70 6.94 2.08
CA THR A 54 -1.25 6.99 1.91
C THR A 54 -0.66 5.62 1.63
N THR A 55 0.44 5.60 0.89
CA THR A 55 1.28 4.44 0.67
C THR A 55 2.63 4.70 1.31
N GLN A 56 3.15 3.74 2.06
CA GLN A 56 4.47 3.83 2.67
C GLN A 56 5.37 2.77 2.08
N VAL A 57 6.58 3.15 1.69
CA VAL A 57 7.62 2.24 1.21
C VAL A 57 8.78 2.28 2.18
N ALA A 58 9.38 1.12 2.46
CA ALA A 58 10.58 1.06 3.28
C ALA A 58 11.49 -0.11 2.92
N VAL A 59 12.79 0.08 3.13
CA VAL A 59 13.79 -0.97 3.17
C VAL A 59 14.10 -1.28 4.62
N LEU A 60 14.03 -2.56 4.98
CA LEU A 60 14.23 -3.08 6.32
C LEU A 60 15.45 -4.01 6.35
N SER A 61 16.25 -3.91 7.40
CA SER A 61 17.37 -4.82 7.72
C SER A 61 17.66 -4.74 9.22
N LEU A 62 18.10 -5.84 9.83
CA LEU A 62 18.48 -5.90 11.26
C LEU A 62 17.43 -5.31 12.22
N GLY A 63 16.16 -5.59 11.96
CA GLY A 63 15.02 -5.13 12.75
C GLY A 63 14.74 -3.63 12.65
N SER A 64 15.41 -2.91 11.74
CA SER A 64 15.35 -1.46 11.64
C SER A 64 14.92 -1.00 10.24
N ILE A 65 14.35 0.19 10.17
CA ILE A 65 14.06 0.88 8.91
C ILE A 65 15.36 1.57 8.46
N VAL A 66 15.88 1.18 7.30
CA VAL A 66 17.08 1.75 6.70
C VAL A 66 16.74 3.03 5.95
N THR A 67 15.74 2.94 5.08
CA THR A 67 15.21 4.05 4.29
C THR A 67 13.71 3.88 4.14
N ALA A 68 12.95 4.97 4.22
CA ALA A 68 11.51 4.94 4.03
C ALA A 68 11.00 6.25 3.43
N GLU A 69 9.87 6.15 2.72
CA GLU A 69 9.14 7.30 2.20
C GLU A 69 7.64 7.10 2.43
N ARG A 70 6.95 8.19 2.77
CA ARG A 70 5.49 8.24 2.85
C ARG A 70 4.95 9.05 1.68
N ILE A 71 4.14 8.40 0.86
CA ILE A 71 3.55 8.96 -0.35
C ILE A 71 2.08 9.29 -0.03
N PRO A 72 1.61 10.53 -0.26
CA PRO A 72 0.22 10.94 0.01
C PRO A 72 -0.75 10.45 -1.09
N VAL A 73 -0.60 9.19 -1.47
CA VAL A 73 -1.41 8.49 -2.48
C VAL A 73 -1.75 7.11 -1.93
N GLY A 74 -3.02 6.74 -1.94
CA GLY A 74 -3.51 5.41 -1.60
C GLY A 74 -4.73 5.03 -2.45
N GLY A 75 -5.52 4.07 -1.96
CA GLY A 75 -6.75 3.63 -2.64
C GLY A 75 -7.76 4.77 -2.94
N GLU A 76 -7.85 5.79 -2.09
CA GLU A 76 -8.75 6.93 -2.29
C GLU A 76 -8.39 7.75 -3.54
N ALA A 77 -7.09 7.86 -3.87
CA ALA A 77 -6.65 8.57 -5.06
C ALA A 77 -7.13 7.87 -6.35
N ILE A 78 -7.21 6.54 -6.32
CA ILE A 78 -7.71 5.73 -7.43
C ILE A 78 -9.22 5.84 -7.54
N ASP A 79 -9.94 5.79 -6.43
CA ASP A 79 -11.39 6.01 -6.42
C ASP A 79 -11.73 7.37 -7.01
N ASN A 80 -10.98 8.40 -6.61
CA ASN A 80 -11.12 9.73 -7.17
C ASN A 80 -10.81 9.77 -8.66
N ALA A 81 -9.73 9.14 -9.12
CA ALA A 81 -9.39 9.08 -10.54
C ALA A 81 -10.50 8.42 -11.37
N ILE A 82 -11.07 7.32 -10.87
CA ILE A 82 -12.20 6.63 -11.49
C ILE A 82 -13.45 7.54 -11.55
N VAL A 83 -13.82 8.16 -10.43
CA VAL A 83 -14.97 9.07 -10.38
C VAL A 83 -14.78 10.25 -11.33
N GLN A 84 -13.58 10.85 -11.38
CA GLN A 84 -13.29 11.92 -12.32
C GLN A 84 -13.35 11.42 -13.76
N HIS A 85 -12.81 10.24 -14.07
CA HIS A 85 -12.89 9.67 -15.41
C HIS A 85 -14.35 9.54 -15.87
N LEU A 86 -15.21 8.97 -15.03
CA LEU A 86 -16.65 8.81 -15.29
C LEU A 86 -17.37 10.15 -15.47
N ARG A 87 -17.02 11.14 -14.65
CA ARG A 87 -17.60 12.49 -14.77
C ARG A 87 -17.22 13.17 -16.09
N HIS A 88 -15.96 13.06 -16.52
CA HIS A 88 -15.47 13.79 -17.70
C HIS A 88 -15.85 13.10 -19.02
N HIS A 89 -15.83 11.77 -19.08
CA HIS A 89 -16.04 11.03 -20.33
C HIS A 89 -17.48 10.53 -20.51
N HIS A 90 -18.21 10.37 -19.40
CA HIS A 90 -19.56 9.81 -19.44
C HIS A 90 -20.63 10.74 -18.84
N GLU A 91 -20.24 11.92 -18.34
CA GLU A 91 -21.13 12.85 -17.63
C GLU A 91 -21.88 12.16 -16.48
N LEU A 92 -21.21 11.21 -15.83
CA LEU A 92 -21.78 10.36 -14.79
C LEU A 92 -21.14 10.65 -13.44
N MET A 93 -21.98 10.89 -12.44
CA MET A 93 -21.60 11.14 -11.05
C MET A 93 -22.06 10.00 -10.16
N LEU A 94 -21.17 9.53 -9.29
CA LEU A 94 -21.45 8.49 -8.31
C LEU A 94 -20.57 8.66 -7.07
N PRO A 95 -21.03 8.24 -5.88
CA PRO A 95 -20.19 8.20 -4.68
C PRO A 95 -18.97 7.29 -4.88
N SER A 96 -17.84 7.62 -4.28
CA SER A 96 -16.60 6.82 -4.37
C SER A 96 -16.81 5.36 -3.98
N GLN A 97 -17.56 5.06 -2.92
CA GLN A 97 -17.88 3.67 -2.54
C GLN A 97 -18.63 2.85 -3.61
N SER A 98 -19.22 3.52 -4.61
CA SER A 98 -19.95 2.89 -5.72
C SER A 98 -19.05 2.49 -6.89
N VAL A 99 -17.74 2.80 -6.85
CA VAL A 99 -16.79 2.37 -7.88
C VAL A 99 -16.31 0.92 -7.71
N ARG A 100 -16.71 0.24 -6.63
CA ARG A 100 -16.27 -1.13 -6.32
C ARG A 100 -16.54 -2.14 -7.45
N PRO A 101 -17.68 -2.13 -8.16
CA PRO A 101 -17.89 -3.02 -9.30
C PRO A 101 -16.84 -2.81 -10.40
N LEU A 102 -16.48 -1.56 -10.69
CA LEU A 102 -15.44 -1.22 -11.65
C LEU A 102 -14.07 -1.70 -11.18
N GLN A 103 -13.73 -1.50 -9.90
CA GLN A 103 -12.51 -2.05 -9.31
C GLN A 103 -12.45 -3.58 -9.42
N LEU A 104 -13.56 -4.29 -9.19
CA LEU A 104 -13.61 -5.75 -9.31
C LEU A 104 -13.43 -6.21 -10.75
N ALA A 105 -14.08 -5.54 -11.72
CA ALA A 105 -13.89 -5.79 -13.14
C ALA A 105 -12.43 -5.59 -13.57
N LEU A 106 -11.76 -4.56 -13.02
CA LEU A 106 -10.34 -4.32 -13.23
C LEU A 106 -9.45 -5.37 -12.54
N ARG A 107 -9.81 -5.84 -11.33
CA ARG A 107 -9.04 -6.84 -10.54
C ARG A 107 -9.06 -8.22 -11.17
N GLY A 108 -10.18 -8.61 -11.78
CA GLY A 108 -10.38 -9.96 -12.30
C GLY A 108 -9.26 -10.45 -13.23
N ASN A 109 -8.49 -9.53 -13.84
CA ASN A 109 -7.49 -9.83 -14.85
C ASN A 109 -6.19 -8.97 -14.80
N GLY A 110 -5.85 -8.33 -13.67
CA GLY A 110 -4.62 -7.50 -13.55
C GLY A 110 -4.57 -6.32 -14.54
N LEU A 111 -3.40 -5.74 -14.89
CA LEU A 111 -3.21 -4.80 -16.03
C LEU A 111 -3.16 -5.50 -17.40
N THR A 112 -3.64 -6.73 -17.49
CA THR A 112 -3.49 -7.51 -18.72
C THR A 112 -4.73 -7.42 -19.62
N PRO A 113 -4.60 -7.68 -20.94
CA PRO A 113 -5.71 -7.61 -21.91
C PRO A 113 -6.83 -8.65 -21.71
N GLN A 114 -6.72 -9.54 -20.72
CA GLN A 114 -7.64 -10.66 -20.51
C GLN A 114 -8.90 -10.25 -19.70
N GLY A 115 -9.00 -8.96 -19.35
CA GLY A 115 -10.16 -8.26 -18.77
C GLY A 115 -11.44 -8.34 -19.59
N PRO A 116 -12.63 -8.18 -18.97
CA PRO A 116 -13.77 -7.71 -19.77
C PRO A 116 -13.39 -6.34 -20.36
N GLU A 117 -13.49 -6.19 -21.69
CA GLU A 117 -13.13 -4.94 -22.38
C GLU A 117 -13.94 -3.76 -21.82
N SER A 118 -15.20 -3.99 -21.45
CA SER A 118 -16.05 -3.00 -20.82
C SER A 118 -16.83 -3.54 -19.61
N THR A 119 -17.30 -2.64 -18.76
CA THR A 119 -18.27 -2.94 -17.70
C THR A 119 -19.35 -1.88 -17.62
N GLU A 120 -20.56 -2.29 -17.24
CA GLU A 120 -21.64 -1.34 -16.99
C GLU A 120 -21.49 -0.71 -15.60
N ILE A 121 -21.68 0.60 -15.52
CA ILE A 121 -21.69 1.36 -14.27
C ILE A 121 -22.96 2.19 -14.18
N HIS A 122 -23.59 2.15 -13.01
CA HIS A 122 -24.77 2.92 -12.68
C HIS A 122 -24.39 4.16 -11.88
N GLY A 123 -24.98 5.30 -12.24
CA GLY A 123 -24.76 6.56 -11.54
C GLY A 123 -25.85 7.57 -11.83
N ARG A 124 -25.58 8.82 -11.52
CA ARG A 124 -26.46 9.96 -11.82
C ARG A 124 -25.87 10.77 -12.95
N ASP A 125 -26.70 11.05 -13.95
CA ASP A 125 -26.35 11.94 -15.03
C ASP A 125 -26.13 13.36 -14.50
N VAL A 126 -25.03 14.00 -14.90
CA VAL A 126 -24.62 15.31 -14.38
C VAL A 126 -25.56 16.43 -14.86
N ALA A 127 -26.13 16.31 -16.05
CA ALA A 127 -27.00 17.33 -16.63
C ALA A 127 -28.44 17.23 -16.11
N THR A 128 -28.97 16.00 -16.03
CA THR A 128 -30.38 15.74 -15.71
C THR A 128 -30.62 15.35 -14.25
N GLY A 129 -29.59 14.87 -13.55
CA GLY A 129 -29.68 14.35 -12.18
C GLY A 129 -30.38 12.98 -12.06
N LEU A 130 -30.82 12.40 -13.18
CA LEU A 130 -31.52 11.12 -13.21
C LEU A 130 -30.55 9.94 -13.18
N ALA A 131 -31.03 8.79 -12.71
CA ALA A 131 -30.25 7.56 -12.73
C ALA A 131 -30.03 7.08 -14.17
N ARG A 132 -28.79 6.73 -14.50
CA ARG A 132 -28.36 6.30 -15.82
C ARG A 132 -27.28 5.22 -15.71
N SER A 133 -27.28 4.29 -16.65
CA SER A 133 -26.21 3.30 -16.84
C SER A 133 -25.34 3.69 -18.02
N VAL A 134 -24.04 3.46 -17.93
CA VAL A 134 -23.10 3.64 -19.04
C VAL A 134 -22.19 2.43 -19.14
N GLN A 135 -21.82 2.05 -20.37
CA GLN A 135 -20.74 1.10 -20.61
C GLN A 135 -19.41 1.85 -20.56
N VAL A 136 -18.48 1.35 -19.75
CA VAL A 136 -17.17 1.95 -19.49
C VAL A 136 -16.10 1.00 -19.99
N ASP A 137 -15.22 1.48 -20.85
CA ASP A 137 -14.03 0.74 -21.28
C ASP A 137 -13.03 0.63 -20.13
N THR A 138 -12.63 -0.60 -19.82
CA THR A 138 -11.68 -0.85 -18.73
C THR A 138 -10.27 -0.35 -19.05
N ALA A 139 -9.87 -0.26 -20.32
CA ALA A 139 -8.57 0.27 -20.72
C ALA A 139 -8.47 1.78 -20.42
N ALA A 140 -9.51 2.54 -20.77
CA ALA A 140 -9.56 3.98 -20.49
C ALA A 140 -9.51 4.28 -18.98
N VAL A 141 -10.11 3.40 -18.16
CA VAL A 141 -10.03 3.52 -16.69
C VAL A 141 -8.63 3.17 -16.18
N ARG A 142 -7.94 2.19 -16.78
CA ARG A 142 -6.54 1.86 -16.44
C ARG A 142 -5.62 3.06 -16.65
N ASP A 143 -5.78 3.78 -17.75
CA ASP A 143 -5.00 4.98 -18.02
C ASP A 143 -5.28 6.09 -16.98
N ALA A 144 -6.54 6.25 -16.59
CA ALA A 144 -6.92 7.21 -15.55
C ALA A 144 -6.29 6.89 -14.19
N ILE A 145 -6.21 5.61 -13.80
CA ILE A 145 -5.60 5.18 -12.53
C ILE A 145 -4.07 5.14 -12.59
N HIS A 146 -3.47 5.05 -13.77
CA HIS A 146 -2.01 5.05 -13.91
C HIS A 146 -1.41 6.38 -13.41
N THR A 147 -2.08 7.50 -13.69
CA THR A 147 -1.61 8.85 -13.32
C THR A 147 -1.38 9.02 -11.81
N PRO A 148 -2.34 8.75 -10.90
CA PRO A 148 -2.08 8.88 -9.47
C PRO A 148 -1.00 7.90 -8.97
N LEU A 149 -0.80 6.77 -9.66
CA LEU A 149 0.16 5.75 -9.26
C LEU A 149 1.62 6.09 -9.61
N THR A 150 1.89 7.05 -10.50
CA THR A 150 3.28 7.45 -10.83
C THR A 150 4.00 8.02 -9.60
N ALA A 151 3.29 8.70 -8.70
CA ALA A 151 3.86 9.20 -7.45
C ALA A 151 4.38 8.06 -6.54
N VAL A 152 3.77 6.86 -6.64
CA VAL A 152 4.24 5.68 -5.92
C VAL A 152 5.57 5.19 -6.50
N LEU A 153 5.71 5.19 -7.84
CA LEU A 153 6.96 4.86 -8.52
C LEU A 153 8.08 5.83 -8.17
N ASP A 154 7.78 7.13 -8.15
CA ASP A 154 8.74 8.16 -7.77
C ASP A 154 9.24 7.98 -6.33
N GLY A 155 8.33 7.66 -5.40
CA GLY A 155 8.67 7.38 -4.01
C GLY A 155 9.51 6.12 -3.83
N ILE A 156 9.20 5.04 -4.56
CA ILE A 156 10.04 3.82 -4.57
C ILE A 156 11.43 4.15 -5.13
N GLY A 157 11.50 4.86 -6.24
CA GLY A 157 12.77 5.29 -6.82
C GLY A 157 13.59 6.16 -5.87
N LYS A 158 12.95 7.01 -5.07
CA LYS A 158 13.61 7.80 -4.02
C LYS A 158 14.19 6.91 -2.93
N VAL A 159 13.40 5.96 -2.40
CA VAL A 159 13.90 5.01 -1.40
C VAL A 159 15.08 4.20 -1.91
N LEU A 160 15.03 3.72 -3.16
CA LEU A 160 16.14 2.97 -3.76
C LEU A 160 17.40 3.82 -3.93
N ARG A 161 17.28 5.11 -4.28
CA ARG A 161 18.44 6.02 -4.41
C ARG A 161 19.07 6.38 -3.07
N ASP A 162 18.25 6.51 -2.03
CA ASP A 162 18.71 6.87 -0.69
C ASP A 162 19.25 5.65 0.08
N CYS A 163 18.94 4.43 -0.40
CA CYS A 163 19.36 3.18 0.21
C CYS A 163 20.84 2.88 -0.06
N PRO A 164 21.61 2.39 0.94
CA PRO A 164 22.98 1.93 0.74
C PRO A 164 23.10 0.91 -0.41
N PRO A 165 24.06 1.07 -1.34
CA PRO A 165 24.15 0.23 -2.55
C PRO A 165 24.29 -1.28 -2.27
N ASP A 166 24.93 -1.64 -1.16
CA ASP A 166 25.09 -3.02 -0.69
C ASP A 166 23.73 -3.66 -0.34
N LEU A 167 22.82 -2.90 0.27
CA LEU A 167 21.47 -3.36 0.60
C LEU A 167 20.55 -3.38 -0.62
N VAL A 168 20.73 -2.48 -1.58
CA VAL A 168 19.95 -2.49 -2.83
C VAL A 168 20.17 -3.79 -3.63
N ALA A 169 21.39 -4.35 -3.60
CA ALA A 169 21.70 -5.60 -4.28
C ALA A 169 20.84 -6.78 -3.79
N ASP A 170 20.59 -6.87 -2.48
CA ASP A 170 19.73 -7.91 -1.90
C ASP A 170 18.27 -7.84 -2.40
N LEU A 171 17.81 -6.64 -2.74
CA LEU A 171 16.44 -6.40 -3.16
C LEU A 171 16.17 -6.89 -4.59
N ALA A 172 17.19 -7.01 -5.44
CA ALA A 172 17.03 -7.46 -6.82
C ALA A 172 16.40 -8.87 -6.89
N ASP A 173 16.80 -9.77 -5.98
CA ASP A 173 16.30 -11.14 -5.92
C ASP A 173 15.03 -11.27 -5.07
N ARG A 174 14.94 -10.52 -3.96
CA ARG A 174 13.84 -10.63 -2.99
C ARG A 174 12.60 -9.82 -3.40
N GLY A 175 12.81 -8.75 -4.15
CA GLY A 175 11.75 -7.91 -4.65
C GLY A 175 11.06 -7.06 -3.58
N ILE A 176 9.81 -6.70 -3.90
CA ILE A 176 8.95 -5.82 -3.11
C ILE A 176 7.80 -6.64 -2.54
N MET A 177 7.59 -6.59 -1.22
CA MET A 177 6.43 -7.16 -0.56
C MET A 177 5.33 -6.11 -0.36
N MET A 178 4.17 -6.31 -0.97
CA MET A 178 3.01 -5.44 -0.87
C MET A 178 2.02 -5.92 0.19
N VAL A 179 1.59 -5.00 1.04
CA VAL A 179 0.61 -5.21 2.11
C VAL A 179 -0.34 -4.01 2.20
N GLY A 180 -1.35 -4.09 3.05
CA GLY A 180 -2.43 -3.11 3.19
C GLY A 180 -3.62 -3.40 2.28
N GLY A 181 -4.79 -2.85 2.63
CA GLY A 181 -6.05 -3.12 1.90
C GLY A 181 -6.01 -2.70 0.42
N SER A 182 -5.15 -1.73 0.10
CA SER A 182 -4.93 -1.24 -1.25
C SER A 182 -3.80 -1.99 -1.99
N ALA A 183 -3.16 -3.01 -1.40
CA ALA A 183 -2.17 -3.81 -2.13
C ALA A 183 -2.79 -4.55 -3.32
N LEU A 184 -4.09 -4.86 -3.21
CA LEU A 184 -4.86 -5.56 -4.24
C LEU A 184 -5.45 -4.61 -5.29
N LEU A 185 -4.97 -3.36 -5.35
CA LEU A 185 -5.38 -2.42 -6.40
C LEU A 185 -5.06 -3.03 -7.77
N PRO A 186 -6.02 -3.01 -8.72
CA PRO A 186 -5.81 -3.62 -10.02
C PRO A 186 -4.58 -3.03 -10.70
N GLY A 187 -3.60 -3.86 -11.00
CA GLY A 187 -2.44 -3.44 -11.79
C GLY A 187 -1.27 -2.86 -11.04
N LEU A 188 -1.43 -2.55 -9.75
CA LEU A 188 -0.36 -1.90 -9.01
C LEU A 188 0.89 -2.77 -9.00
N ASP A 189 0.75 -4.06 -8.71
CA ASP A 189 1.84 -5.04 -8.74
C ASP A 189 2.54 -5.12 -10.11
N GLN A 190 1.78 -5.19 -11.21
CA GLN A 190 2.34 -5.25 -12.56
C GLN A 190 3.08 -3.96 -12.92
N MET A 191 2.49 -2.81 -12.64
CA MET A 191 3.12 -1.50 -12.86
C MET A 191 4.45 -1.38 -12.09
N LEU A 192 4.48 -1.87 -10.84
CA LEU A 192 5.71 -1.90 -10.05
C LEU A 192 6.76 -2.82 -10.66
N ARG A 193 6.38 -4.02 -11.12
CA ARG A 193 7.30 -4.96 -11.80
C ARG A 193 7.90 -4.33 -13.05
N ASP A 194 7.07 -3.74 -13.90
CA ASP A 194 7.50 -3.15 -15.18
C ASP A 194 8.42 -1.95 -14.96
N ALA A 195 8.13 -1.12 -13.97
CA ALA A 195 8.91 0.09 -13.69
C ALA A 195 10.22 -0.19 -12.95
N THR A 196 10.25 -1.18 -12.05
CA THR A 196 11.42 -1.45 -11.19
C THR A 196 12.29 -2.59 -11.70
N GLY A 197 11.74 -3.50 -12.52
CA GLY A 197 12.38 -4.76 -12.91
C GLY A 197 12.48 -5.78 -11.77
N MET A 198 11.95 -5.47 -10.59
CA MET A 198 12.04 -6.32 -9.40
C MET A 198 10.84 -7.27 -9.31
N PRO A 199 11.00 -8.45 -8.66
CA PRO A 199 9.86 -9.26 -8.26
C PRO A 199 8.92 -8.45 -7.35
N VAL A 200 7.61 -8.65 -7.50
CA VAL A 200 6.62 -8.00 -6.62
C VAL A 200 5.67 -9.06 -6.09
N HIS A 201 5.61 -9.19 -4.77
CA HIS A 201 4.79 -10.17 -4.08
C HIS A 201 3.70 -9.45 -3.30
N ILE A 202 2.47 -9.97 -3.31
CA ILE A 202 1.40 -9.49 -2.43
C ILE A 202 1.27 -10.52 -1.30
N ALA A 203 1.25 -10.06 -0.06
CA ALA A 203 1.03 -10.95 1.08
C ALA A 203 -0.32 -11.67 0.98
N GLU A 204 -0.42 -12.87 1.56
CA GLU A 204 -1.65 -13.68 1.51
C GLU A 204 -2.86 -12.96 2.14
N ARG A 205 -2.63 -12.23 3.23
CA ARG A 205 -3.64 -11.47 3.97
C ARG A 205 -3.20 -10.02 4.15
N PRO A 206 -3.10 -9.24 3.05
CA PRO A 206 -2.39 -7.97 3.05
C PRO A 206 -3.07 -6.93 3.94
N ASP A 207 -4.39 -6.98 4.06
CA ASP A 207 -5.23 -6.06 4.83
C ASP A 207 -5.02 -6.14 6.35
N VAL A 208 -4.52 -7.27 6.87
CA VAL A 208 -4.35 -7.50 8.31
C VAL A 208 -2.91 -7.70 8.76
N CYS A 209 -1.92 -7.61 7.87
CA CYS A 209 -0.50 -7.86 8.19
C CYS A 209 -0.03 -7.05 9.41
N ALA A 210 -0.31 -5.74 9.48
CA ALA A 210 0.09 -4.93 10.63
C ALA A 210 -0.46 -5.46 11.96
N VAL A 211 -1.71 -5.88 12.00
CA VAL A 211 -2.34 -6.41 13.23
C VAL A 211 -1.78 -7.79 13.57
N LEU A 212 -1.56 -8.65 12.56
CA LEU A 212 -0.93 -9.96 12.76
C LEU A 212 0.49 -9.82 13.32
N GLY A 213 1.27 -8.86 12.83
CA GLY A 213 2.62 -8.63 13.33
C GLY A 213 2.65 -8.04 14.73
N LEU A 214 1.74 -7.13 15.07
CA LEU A 214 1.57 -6.68 16.47
C LEU A 214 1.25 -7.86 17.39
N GLY A 215 0.36 -8.77 16.98
CA GLY A 215 0.06 -9.99 17.72
C GLY A 215 1.30 -10.87 17.93
N ALA A 216 2.09 -11.09 16.87
CA ALA A 216 3.32 -11.86 16.95
C ALA A 216 4.38 -11.24 17.89
N MET A 217 4.51 -9.91 17.86
CA MET A 217 5.41 -9.16 18.77
C MET A 217 4.96 -9.28 20.23
N LEU A 218 3.66 -9.14 20.50
CA LEU A 218 3.10 -9.28 21.85
C LEU A 218 3.27 -10.70 22.41
N GLU A 219 3.21 -11.72 21.55
CA GLU A 219 3.43 -13.12 21.91
C GLU A 219 4.92 -13.49 22.06
N GLY A 220 5.84 -12.55 21.81
CA GLY A 220 7.30 -12.79 21.89
C GLY A 220 7.83 -13.71 20.80
N LYS A 221 7.12 -13.83 19.67
CA LYS A 221 7.56 -14.65 18.51
C LYS A 221 8.69 -13.99 17.70
N ILE A 222 8.95 -12.72 17.97
CA ILE A 222 10.04 -11.92 17.40
C ILE A 222 11.04 -11.67 18.53
N GLN A 223 12.32 -11.97 18.29
CA GLN A 223 13.36 -11.73 19.27
C GLN A 223 13.93 -10.33 19.03
N PRO A 224 14.00 -9.46 20.05
CA PRO A 224 14.75 -8.22 19.92
C PRO A 224 16.17 -8.56 19.44
N LEU A 225 16.66 -7.86 18.42
CA LEU A 225 18.04 -8.03 17.98
C LEU A 225 18.94 -7.65 19.16
N ALA A 226 19.51 -8.65 19.84
CA ALA A 226 20.52 -8.42 20.84
C ALA A 226 21.78 -7.97 20.10
N LEU A 227 21.94 -6.66 19.91
CA LEU A 227 23.22 -6.10 19.51
C LEU A 227 24.19 -6.46 20.62
N ALA A 228 25.10 -7.41 20.34
CA ALA A 228 26.23 -7.65 21.23
C ALA A 228 26.92 -6.29 21.46
N PRO A 229 27.19 -5.90 22.71
CA PRO A 229 27.91 -4.66 22.95
C PRO A 229 29.19 -4.73 22.14
N LEU A 230 29.41 -3.71 21.30
CA LEU A 230 30.63 -3.57 20.50
C LEU A 230 31.80 -3.78 21.44
N SER A 231 32.50 -4.90 21.25
CA SER A 231 33.67 -5.26 22.03
C SER A 231 34.86 -4.58 21.36
N GLY A 232 35.39 -3.52 21.99
CA GLY A 232 36.63 -2.86 21.57
C GLY A 232 36.51 -1.34 21.56
#